data_AF-A0A8T4PWH4-F1
#
_entry.id   AF-A0A8T4PWH4-F1
#
_cell.length_a   1.000
_cell.length_b   1.000
_cell.length_c   1.000
_cell.angle_alpha   90.00
_cell.angle_beta   90.00
_cell.angle_gamma   90.00
#
_symmetry.space_group_name_H-M   'P 1'
#
loop_
_entity.id
_entity.type
_entity.pdbx_description
1 polymer ?
#
loop_
_entity_poly.entity_id
_entity_poly.type
_entity_poly.pdbx_seq_one_letter_code
_entity_poly.pdbx_strand_id
1 'polypeptide(L)' 'MAFGKFDKSLDKELFSEVIPFETTRITVGVFSYNDGEKKLQISRENMSQNGEWSFAKLGRMFKDEAEKVIPVMEKALKYM' A
#
# COMPACT_ATOMS: atom_id res chain seq x y z
N MET A 1 -4.68 23.94 16.82
CA MET A 1 -4.62 22.47 16.62
C MET A 1 -3.50 22.19 15.63
N ALA A 2 -2.36 21.69 16.10
CA ALA A 2 -1.30 21.22 15.21
C ALA A 2 -1.63 19.78 14.82
N PHE A 3 -1.91 19.53 13.54
CA PHE A 3 -1.88 18.17 13.00
C PHE A 3 -0.45 17.66 13.19
N GLY A 4 -0.25 16.69 14.08
CA GLY A 4 1.06 16.08 14.28
C GLY A 4 1.60 15.59 12.94
N LYS A 5 2.79 16.05 12.56
CA LYS A 5 3.46 15.60 11.33
C LYS A 5 3.63 14.08 11.39
N PHE A 6 3.31 13.39 10.29
CA PHE A 6 3.59 11.96 10.13
C PHE A 6 5.10 11.74 10.31
N ASP A 7 5.46 10.95 11.31
CA ASP A 7 6.84 10.57 11.60
C ASP A 7 7.10 9.15 11.08
N LYS A 8 7.93 9.04 10.05
CA LYS A 8 8.27 7.75 9.43
C LYS A 8 8.93 6.79 10.42
N SER A 9 9.62 7.26 11.45
CA SER A 9 10.25 6.41 12.47
C SER A 9 9.24 5.64 13.32
N LEU A 10 8.01 6.15 13.41
CA LEU A 10 6.92 5.52 14.13
C LEU A 10 6.14 4.54 13.26
N ASP A 11 6.29 4.58 11.92
CA ASP A 11 5.59 3.66 11.01
C ASP A 11 6.41 2.38 10.85
N LYS A 12 6.03 1.35 11.61
CA LYS A 12 6.67 0.03 11.55
C LYS A 12 6.11 -0.75 10.38
N GLU A 13 6.99 -1.15 9.47
CA GLU A 13 6.70 -2.14 8.44
C GLU A 13 6.78 -3.54 9.07
N LEU A 14 5.64 -4.23 9.15
CA LEU A 14 5.56 -5.56 9.75
C LEU A 14 5.64 -6.67 8.69
N PHE A 15 5.27 -6.34 7.46
CA PHE A 15 5.32 -7.22 6.30
C PHE A 15 5.32 -6.35 5.04
N SER A 16 6.07 -6.75 4.03
CA SER A 16 5.99 -6.16 2.70
C SER A 16 6.40 -7.18 1.64
N GLU A 17 5.68 -7.19 0.54
CA GLU A 17 6.08 -7.90 -0.68
C GLU A 17 5.98 -6.95 -1.87
N VAL A 18 7.01 -6.99 -2.71
CA VAL A 18 7.10 -6.23 -3.95
C VAL A 18 6.84 -7.18 -5.11
N ILE A 19 5.85 -6.83 -5.92
CA ILE A 19 5.47 -7.53 -7.14
C ILE A 19 6.00 -6.70 -8.31
N PRO A 20 7.11 -7.11 -8.95
CA PRO A 20 7.68 -6.37 -10.06
C PRO A 20 6.93 -6.63 -11.36
N PHE A 21 6.82 -5.58 -12.17
CA PHE A 21 6.42 -5.61 -13.57
C PHE A 21 7.49 -4.88 -14.40
N GLU A 22 7.30 -4.77 -15.72
CA GLU A 22 8.31 -4.18 -16.62
C GLU A 22 8.68 -2.73 -16.25
N THR A 23 7.68 -1.86 -16.12
CA THR A 23 7.88 -0.42 -15.82
C THR A 23 7.16 0.02 -14.55
N THR A 24 6.52 -0.92 -13.84
CA THR A 24 5.82 -0.64 -12.59
C THR A 24 6.18 -1.67 -11.53
N ARG A 25 6.03 -1.31 -10.27
CA ARG A 25 6.13 -2.23 -9.14
C ARG A 25 4.95 -1.98 -8.22
N ILE A 26 4.33 -3.03 -7.74
CA ILE A 26 3.26 -2.93 -6.75
C ILE A 26 3.80 -3.47 -5.43
N THR A 27 3.62 -2.72 -4.36
CA THR A 27 3.96 -3.18 -3.01
C THR A 27 2.67 -3.41 -2.24
N VAL A 28 2.55 -4.58 -1.63
CA VAL A 28 1.50 -4.89 -0.65
C VAL A 28 2.20 -5.10 0.69
N GLY A 29 1.84 -4.30 1.69
CA GLY A 29 2.47 -4.37 3.01
C GLY A 29 1.51 -4.13 4.15
N VAL A 30 1.95 -4.52 5.35
CA VAL A 30 1.24 -4.29 6.61
C VAL A 30 2.08 -3.34 7.45
N PHE A 31 1.49 -2.20 7.80
CA PHE A 31 2.15 -1.13 8.54
C PHE A 31 1.40 -0.84 9.83
N SER A 32 2.13 -0.54 10.91
CA SER A 32 1.59 -0.13 12.21
C SER A 32 2.28 1.16 12.64
N TYR A 33 1.49 2.24 12.75
CA TYR A 33 2.00 3.53 13.18
C TYR A 33 1.93 3.64 14.70
N ASN A 34 3.08 3.88 15.34
CA ASN A 34 3.23 4.07 16.78
C ASN A 34 2.61 2.91 17.59
N ASP A 35 2.87 1.66 17.16
CA ASP A 35 2.28 0.44 17.72
C ASP A 35 0.73 0.43 17.73
N GLY A 36 0.12 1.32 16.95
CA GLY A 36 -1.30 1.37 16.72
C GLY A 36 -1.79 0.28 15.78
N GLU A 37 -3.05 0.41 15.38
CA GLU A 37 -3.73 -0.60 14.58
C GLU A 37 -3.02 -0.87 13.24
N LYS A 38 -2.85 -2.16 12.94
CA LYS A 38 -2.20 -2.64 11.73
C LYS A 38 -3.09 -2.37 10.53
N LYS A 39 -2.50 -1.82 9.47
CA LYS A 39 -3.22 -1.49 8.23
C LYS A 39 -2.54 -2.14 7.05
N LEU A 40 -3.35 -2.72 6.17
CA LEU A 40 -2.91 -3.10 4.83
C LEU A 40 -2.67 -1.81 4.04
N GLN A 41 -1.55 -1.70 3.37
CA GLN A 41 -1.24 -0.63 2.43
C GLN A 41 -0.84 -1.22 1.10
N ILE A 42 -1.38 -0.64 0.02
CA ILE A 42 -1.02 -0.97 -1.35
C ILE A 42 -0.47 0.29 -2.00
N SER A 43 0.68 0.19 -2.64
CA SER A 43 1.30 1.27 -3.38
C SER A 43 1.82 0.80 -4.73
N ARG A 44 2.01 1.76 -5.62
CA ARG A 44 2.62 1.59 -6.94
C ARG A 44 3.82 2.49 -7.06
N GLU A 45 4.87 1.98 -7.67
CA GLU A 45 5.96 2.79 -8.19
C GLU A 45 5.98 2.67 -9.71
N ASN A 46 6.05 3.80 -10.42
CA ASN A 46 6.17 3.82 -11.88
C ASN A 46 7.55 4.36 -12.29
N MET A 47 8.21 3.66 -13.20
CA MET A 47 9.47 4.12 -13.80
C MET A 47 9.18 5.12 -14.91
N SER A 48 9.80 6.29 -14.83
CA SER A 48 9.80 7.27 -15.92
C SER A 48 10.73 6.83 -17.05
N GLN A 49 10.62 7.51 -18.21
CA GLN A 49 11.54 7.31 -19.33
C GLN A 49 13.01 7.61 -18.97
N ASN A 50 13.23 8.43 -17.94
CA ASN A 50 14.55 8.76 -17.42
C ASN A 50 15.06 7.75 -16.38
N GLY A 51 14.29 6.70 -16.10
CA GLY A 51 14.64 5.65 -15.13
C GLY A 51 14.33 5.98 -13.67
N GLU A 52 13.70 7.12 -13.39
CA GLU A 52 13.31 7.52 -12.04
C GLU A 52 12.00 6.85 -11.61
N TRP A 53 11.95 6.35 -10.37
CA TRP A 53 10.74 5.77 -9.79
C TRP A 53 9.90 6.83 -9.08
N SER A 54 8.59 6.83 -9.37
CA SER A 54 7.61 7.73 -8.77
C SER A 54 6.59 6.94 -7.96
N PHE A 55 6.44 7.28 -6.68
CA PHE A 55 5.53 6.61 -5.75
C PHE A 55 4.09 7.13 -5.87
N ALA A 56 3.13 6.22 -5.88
CA ALA A 56 1.70 6.48 -5.80
C ALA A 56 1.03 5.52 -4.81
N LYS A 57 0.24 6.07 -3.88
CA LYS A 57 -0.55 5.24 -2.95
C LYS A 57 -1.82 4.76 -3.67
N LEU A 58 -2.08 3.45 -3.63
CA LEU A 58 -3.28 2.85 -4.23
C LEU A 58 -4.39 2.61 -3.19
N GLY A 59 -4.03 2.30 -1.95
CA GLY A 59 -5.01 2.11 -0.89
C GLY A 59 -4.38 1.92 0.48
N ARG A 60 -5.17 2.18 1.52
CA ARG A 60 -4.86 1.84 2.91
C ARG A 60 -6.15 1.45 3.62
N MET A 61 -6.15 0.29 4.24
CA MET A 61 -7.35 -0.31 4.82
C MET A 61 -7.05 -0.91 6.19
N PHE A 62 -8.03 -0.86 7.08
CA PHE A 62 -8.07 -1.73 8.25
C PHE A 62 -8.29 -3.19 7.83
N LYS A 63 -8.10 -4.11 8.79
CA LYS A 63 -8.21 -5.54 8.50
C LYS A 63 -9.62 -5.92 8.02
N ASP A 64 -10.65 -5.42 8.68
CA ASP A 64 -12.05 -5.74 8.36
C ASP A 64 -12.49 -5.15 7.01
N GLU A 65 -12.01 -3.96 6.67
CA GLU A 65 -12.17 -3.37 5.33
C GLU A 65 -11.50 -4.24 4.27
N ALA A 66 -10.25 -4.63 4.48
CA ALA A 66 -9.50 -5.47 3.54
C ALA A 66 -10.18 -6.84 3.33
N GLU A 67 -10.61 -7.51 4.40
CA GLU A 67 -11.30 -8.80 4.34
C GLU A 67 -12.60 -8.74 3.52
N LYS A 68 -13.30 -7.61 3.53
CA LYS A 68 -14.53 -7.42 2.75
C LYS A 68 -14.26 -7.00 1.30
N VAL A 69 -13.21 -6.22 1.07
CA VAL A 69 -12.88 -5.67 -0.26
C VAL A 69 -12.17 -6.70 -1.14
N ILE A 70 -11.29 -7.55 -0.59
CA ILE A 70 -10.54 -8.55 -1.36
C ILE A 70 -11.45 -9.47 -2.20
N PRO A 71 -12.52 -10.09 -1.65
CA PRO A 71 -13.43 -10.91 -2.45
C PRO A 71 -14.17 -10.12 -3.54
N VAL A 72 -14.38 -8.81 -3.36
CA VAL A 72 -14.98 -7.95 -4.40
C VAL A 72 -13.96 -7.67 -5.51
N MET A 73 -12.69 -7.45 -5.17
CA MET A 73 -11.61 -7.33 -6.15
C MET A 73 -11.50 -8.61 -7.00
N GLU A 74 -11.52 -9.79 -6.37
CA GLU A 74 -11.51 -11.08 -7.10
C GLU A 74 -12.71 -11.23 -8.04
N LYS A 75 -13.90 -10.75 -7.65
CA LYS A 75 -15.07 -10.72 -8.53
C LYS A 75 -14.89 -9.73 -9.70
N ALA A 76 -14.30 -8.57 -9.45
CA ALA A 76 -14.05 -7.56 -10.48
C ALA A 76 -13.09 -8.07 -11.57
N LEU A 77 -12.13 -8.91 -11.21
CA LEU A 77 -11.21 -9.56 -12.18
C LEU A 77 -11.94 -10.36 -13.26
N LYS A 78 -13.16 -10.84 -13.02
CA LYS A 78 -13.95 -11.58 -14.02
C LYS A 78 -14.52 -10.70 -15.14
N TYR A 79 -14.42 -9.38 -14.99
CA TYR A 79 -14.91 -8.39 -15.95
C TYR A 79 -13.77 -7.61 -16.62
N MET A 80 -12.51 -7.94 -16.31
CA MET A 80 -11.30 -7.36 -16.90
C MET A 80 -10.73 -8.32 -17.94
#